data_AF-A0AA88Q6T1-F1
#
_entry.id   AF-A0AA88Q6T1-F1
#
_cell.length_a   1.000
_cell.length_b   1.000
_cell.length_c   1.000
_cell.angle_alpha   90.00
_cell.angle_beta   90.00
_cell.angle_gamma   90.00
#
_symmetry.space_group_name_H-M   'P 1'
#
loop_
_entity.id
_entity.type
_entity.pdbx_description
1 polymer ?
#
loop_
_entity_poly.entity_id
_entity_poly.type
_entity_poly.pdbx_seq_one_letter_code
_entity_poly.pdbx_strand_id
1 'polypeptide(L)'
;MAEGGDVAGFKWMDEHTRLLIQWRVANEALFTGKRNAAIKGCDLWTSLVRSTAERVGRKRKDIEELIHKMEKKEAEREMEAVEREEMQQREKMERDVQTLWKNLKLALKRQNAEIRRQRFTTGDGPPNKDKTDELSDLLTGIIQHQQPLEVIPDDDHLNSSDEELSTNEQRDLNRLEEPEHSECVPSTSAPASLRKDAATTFQNRASRMNILDYISRQNKP
;
A
#
# COMPACT_ATOMS: atom_id res chain seq x y z
N MET A 1 43.77 -19.38 -79.12
CA MET A 1 43.37 -18.35 -80.10
C MET A 1 42.37 -17.46 -79.39
N ALA A 2 42.76 -16.23 -79.09
CA ALA A 2 41.91 -15.25 -78.41
C ALA A 2 41.13 -14.48 -79.49
N GLU A 3 39.81 -14.57 -79.45
CA GLU A 3 38.95 -13.71 -80.27
C GLU A 3 38.93 -12.32 -79.64
N GLY A 4 39.62 -11.38 -80.29
CA GLY A 4 39.51 -9.95 -80.02
C GLY A 4 38.23 -9.43 -80.65
N GLY A 5 37.19 -9.26 -79.83
CA GLY A 5 35.99 -8.53 -80.23
C GLY A 5 36.28 -7.03 -80.23
N ASP A 6 36.29 -6.44 -81.43
CA ASP A 6 36.30 -4.99 -81.65
C ASP A 6 35.17 -4.32 -80.86
N VAL A 7 35.52 -3.53 -79.85
CA VAL A 7 34.56 -2.61 -79.21
C VAL A 7 34.40 -1.43 -80.16
N ALA A 8 33.55 -1.59 -81.17
CA ALA A 8 33.13 -0.52 -82.06
C ALA A 8 32.66 0.67 -81.20
N GLY A 9 33.31 1.82 -81.36
CA GLY A 9 33.04 3.02 -80.58
C GLY A 9 31.56 3.38 -80.65
N PHE A 10 30.86 3.20 -79.53
CA PHE A 10 29.45 3.55 -79.40
C PHE A 10 29.29 5.05 -79.63
N LYS A 11 28.81 5.43 -80.84
CA LYS A 11 28.57 6.82 -81.19
C LYS A 11 27.27 7.25 -80.53
N TRP A 12 27.37 8.16 -79.57
CA TRP A 12 26.21 8.78 -78.94
C TRP A 12 25.35 9.46 -80.01
N MET A 13 24.08 9.08 -80.09
CA MET A 13 23.12 9.64 -81.04
C MET A 13 22.08 10.48 -80.30
N ASP A 14 21.42 11.39 -81.01
CA ASP A 14 20.37 12.24 -80.45
C ASP A 14 19.23 11.42 -79.83
N GLU A 15 18.96 10.24 -80.38
CA GLU A 15 17.98 9.31 -79.83
C GLU A 15 18.39 8.78 -78.45
N HIS A 16 19.67 8.52 -78.23
CA HIS A 16 20.19 8.11 -76.92
C HIS A 16 20.05 9.25 -75.89
N THR A 17 20.27 10.50 -76.32
CA THR A 17 20.02 11.69 -75.47
C THR A 17 18.55 11.80 -75.09
N ARG A 18 17.63 11.60 -76.04
CA ARG A 18 16.18 11.65 -75.80
C ARG A 18 15.73 10.58 -74.81
N LEU A 19 16.17 9.34 -75.01
CA LEU A 19 15.86 8.23 -74.10
C LEU A 19 16.40 8.49 -72.68
N LEU A 20 17.61 9.06 -72.55
CA LEU A 20 18.18 9.42 -71.26
C LEU A 20 17.39 10.51 -70.55
N ILE A 21 16.96 11.56 -71.27
CA ILE A 21 16.13 12.63 -70.71
C ILE A 21 14.78 12.07 -70.26
N GLN A 22 14.14 11.25 -71.10
CA GLN A 22 12.86 10.62 -70.78
C GLN A 22 13.00 9.72 -69.55
N TRP A 23 14.07 8.94 -69.46
CA TRP A 23 14.38 8.12 -68.29
C TRP A 23 14.62 8.97 -67.04
N ARG A 24 15.37 10.07 -67.13
CA ARG A 24 15.60 10.99 -66.00
C ARG A 24 14.31 11.63 -65.51
N VAL A 25 13.45 12.09 -66.42
CA VAL A 25 12.15 12.70 -66.08
C VAL A 25 11.23 11.66 -65.45
N ALA A 26 11.15 10.45 -66.02
CA ALA A 26 10.39 9.35 -65.45
C ALA A 26 10.89 8.93 -64.04
N ASN A 27 12.18 9.15 -63.75
CA ASN A 27 12.82 8.80 -62.48
C ASN A 27 13.17 10.02 -61.61
N GLU A 28 12.52 11.17 -61.81
CA GLU A 28 12.85 12.44 -61.13
C GLU A 28 12.96 12.27 -59.60
N ALA A 29 12.04 11.53 -58.99
CA ALA A 29 11.98 11.31 -57.55
C ALA A 29 13.23 10.61 -56.95
N LEU A 30 13.98 9.86 -57.75
CA LEU A 30 15.26 9.26 -57.34
C LEU A 30 16.39 10.31 -57.32
N PHE A 31 16.35 11.29 -58.22
CA PHE A 31 17.38 12.30 -58.37
C PHE A 31 17.14 13.58 -57.55
N THR A 32 15.90 13.88 -57.18
CA THR A 32 15.55 15.08 -56.39
C THR A 32 15.51 14.82 -54.87
N GLY A 33 15.90 13.63 -54.40
CA GLY A 33 15.97 13.30 -52.98
C GLY A 33 14.60 13.26 -52.24
N LYS A 34 13.48 13.38 -52.96
CA LYS A 34 12.11 13.37 -52.40
C LYS A 34 11.83 12.10 -51.59
N ARG A 35 12.33 10.95 -52.04
CA ARG A 35 12.25 9.66 -51.31
C ARG A 35 12.99 9.74 -49.97
N ASN A 36 14.19 10.32 -49.94
CA ASN A 36 14.99 10.46 -48.72
C ASN A 36 14.35 11.44 -47.72
N ALA A 37 13.68 12.49 -48.21
CA ALA A 37 12.91 13.41 -47.37
C ALA A 37 11.69 12.73 -46.73
N ALA A 38 10.97 11.90 -47.49
CA ALA A 38 9.83 11.13 -46.98
C ALA A 38 10.25 10.09 -45.92
N ILE A 39 11.37 9.39 -46.15
CA ILE A 39 11.94 8.43 -45.18
C ILE A 39 12.29 9.16 -43.87
N LYS A 40 13.02 10.28 -43.95
CA LYS A 40 13.34 11.10 -42.76
C LYS A 40 12.08 11.60 -42.03
N GLY A 41 11.05 11.99 -42.76
CA GLY A 41 9.76 12.38 -42.18
C GLY A 41 9.07 11.23 -41.44
N CYS A 42 9.10 10.03 -42.01
CA CYS A 42 8.58 8.81 -41.38
C CYS A 42 9.36 8.45 -40.10
N ASP A 43 10.69 8.52 -40.14
CA ASP A 43 11.55 8.25 -38.97
C ASP A 43 11.30 9.25 -37.83
N LEU A 44 11.12 10.52 -38.16
CA LEU A 44 10.77 11.56 -37.19
C LEU A 44 9.39 11.33 -36.58
N TRP A 45 8.40 10.97 -37.40
CA TRP A 45 7.06 10.68 -36.94
C TRP A 45 7.01 9.45 -36.03
N THR A 46 7.69 8.36 -36.41
CA THR A 46 7.75 7.14 -35.58
C THR A 46 8.46 7.39 -34.26
N SER A 47 9.56 8.16 -34.25
CA SER A 47 10.26 8.57 -33.03
C SER A 47 9.37 9.41 -32.11
N LEU A 48 8.62 10.37 -32.68
CA LEU A 48 7.67 11.18 -31.92
C LEU A 48 6.57 10.32 -31.29
N VAL A 49 5.95 9.43 -32.08
CA VAL A 49 4.90 8.53 -31.58
C VAL A 49 5.44 7.67 -30.44
N ARG A 50 6.63 7.06 -30.61
CA ARG A 50 7.29 6.26 -29.57
C ARG A 50 7.52 7.07 -28.30
N SER A 51 8.11 8.27 -28.41
CA SER A 51 8.34 9.15 -27.26
C SER A 51 7.03 9.53 -26.56
N THR A 52 5.98 9.84 -27.31
CA THR A 52 4.67 10.14 -26.72
C THR A 52 4.06 8.95 -26.01
N ALA A 53 4.14 7.75 -26.59
CA ALA A 53 3.66 6.52 -26.00
C ALA A 53 4.41 6.19 -24.69
N GLU A 54 5.74 6.37 -24.65
CA GLU A 54 6.52 6.20 -23.43
C GLU A 54 6.10 7.15 -22.31
N ARG A 55 5.85 8.44 -22.63
CA ARG A 55 5.36 9.40 -21.63
C ARG A 55 3.98 9.02 -21.10
N VAL A 56 3.08 8.56 -21.98
CA VAL A 56 1.75 8.09 -21.58
C VAL A 56 1.87 6.84 -20.72
N GLY A 57 2.75 5.91 -21.09
CA GLY A 57 3.05 4.72 -20.30
C GLY A 57 3.57 5.04 -18.91
N ARG A 58 4.50 5.99 -18.78
CA ARG A 58 4.97 6.48 -17.46
C ARG A 58 3.83 7.10 -16.65
N LYS A 59 3.07 8.03 -17.24
CA LYS A 59 1.92 8.63 -16.56
C LYS A 59 0.88 7.60 -16.11
N ARG A 60 0.62 6.57 -16.92
CA ARG A 60 -0.29 5.48 -16.56
C ARG A 60 0.21 4.72 -15.34
N LYS A 61 1.51 4.39 -15.30
CA LYS A 61 2.13 3.74 -14.14
C LYS A 61 2.05 4.61 -12.88
N ASP A 62 2.35 5.91 -13.00
CA ASP A 62 2.25 6.85 -11.87
C ASP A 62 0.81 6.90 -11.31
N ILE A 63 -0.20 6.87 -12.20
CA ILE A 63 -1.61 6.83 -11.81
C ILE A 63 -1.97 5.50 -11.13
N GLU A 64 -1.54 4.38 -11.68
CA GLU A 64 -1.77 3.04 -11.11
C GLU A 64 -1.14 2.91 -9.72
N GLU A 65 0.09 3.40 -9.55
CA GLU A 65 0.77 3.44 -8.26
C GLU A 65 0.01 4.32 -7.25
N LEU A 66 -0.49 5.48 -7.69
CA LEU A 66 -1.28 6.36 -6.82
C LEU A 66 -2.59 5.70 -6.38
N ILE A 67 -3.29 5.01 -7.30
CA ILE A 67 -4.51 4.26 -6.97
C ILE A 67 -4.21 3.20 -5.91
N HIS A 68 -3.18 2.37 -6.14
CA HIS A 68 -2.80 1.32 -5.20
C HIS A 68 -2.43 1.89 -3.82
N LYS A 69 -1.71 3.02 -3.79
CA LYS A 69 -1.35 3.71 -2.54
C LYS A 69 -2.58 4.25 -1.80
N MET A 70 -3.59 4.73 -2.51
CA MET A 70 -4.84 5.20 -1.90
C MET A 70 -5.65 4.03 -1.34
N GLU A 71 -5.81 2.95 -2.09
CA GLU A 71 -6.52 1.73 -1.66
C GLU A 71 -5.86 1.13 -0.41
N LYS A 72 -4.53 1.01 -0.40
CA LYS A 72 -3.79 0.54 0.78
C LYS A 72 -4.04 1.43 2.00
N LYS A 73 -3.97 2.76 1.83
CA LYS A 73 -4.21 3.71 2.91
C LYS A 73 -5.66 3.69 3.39
N GLU A 74 -6.60 3.31 2.53
CA GLU A 74 -8.01 3.16 2.90
C GLU A 74 -8.22 1.89 3.72
N ALA A 75 -7.67 0.76 3.27
CA ALA A 75 -7.70 -0.50 4.03
C ALA A 75 -7.05 -0.37 5.42
N GLU A 76 -5.94 0.35 5.53
CA GLU A 76 -5.30 0.66 6.83
C GLU A 76 -6.25 1.44 7.76
N ARG A 77 -6.99 2.41 7.23
CA ARG A 77 -7.97 3.19 8.01
C ARG A 77 -9.17 2.34 8.44
N GLU A 78 -9.62 1.42 7.59
CA GLU A 78 -10.70 0.50 7.91
C GLU A 78 -10.30 -0.47 9.03
N MET A 79 -9.11 -1.07 8.93
CA MET A 79 -8.57 -1.95 9.97
C MET A 79 -8.44 -1.22 11.31
N GLU A 80 -7.91 0.01 11.31
CA GLU A 80 -7.79 0.80 12.52
C GLU A 80 -9.16 1.21 13.10
N ALA A 81 -10.17 1.43 12.26
CA ALA A 81 -11.53 1.69 12.73
C ALA A 81 -12.15 0.45 13.39
N VAL A 82 -12.00 -0.71 12.76
CA VAL A 82 -12.47 -1.99 13.31
C VAL A 82 -11.79 -2.28 14.65
N GLU A 83 -10.48 -2.10 14.77
CA GLU A 83 -9.75 -2.31 16.03
C GLU A 83 -10.24 -1.36 17.14
N ARG A 84 -10.49 -0.08 16.82
CA ARG A 84 -11.08 0.86 17.79
C ARG A 84 -12.48 0.44 18.23
N GLU A 85 -13.31 -0.03 17.31
CA GLU A 85 -14.65 -0.52 17.64
C GLU A 85 -14.59 -1.78 18.53
N GLU A 86 -13.71 -2.73 18.22
CA GLU A 86 -13.49 -3.90 19.05
C GLU A 86 -13.00 -3.52 20.46
N MET A 87 -12.05 -2.58 20.55
CA MET A 87 -11.57 -2.07 21.83
C MET A 87 -12.71 -1.45 22.64
N GLN A 88 -13.53 -0.60 22.02
CA GLN A 88 -14.70 -0.01 22.67
C GLN A 88 -15.73 -1.07 23.11
N GLN A 89 -15.92 -2.13 22.31
CA GLN A 89 -16.79 -3.23 22.68
C GLN A 89 -16.26 -4.00 23.89
N ARG A 90 -14.94 -4.29 23.93
CA ARG A 90 -14.30 -4.96 25.07
C ARG A 90 -14.42 -4.13 26.35
N GLU A 91 -14.12 -2.83 26.27
CA GLU A 91 -14.28 -1.91 27.42
C GLU A 91 -15.73 -1.81 27.88
N LYS A 92 -16.69 -1.75 26.96
CA LYS A 92 -18.11 -1.74 27.30
C LYS A 92 -18.52 -3.02 28.00
N MET A 93 -18.10 -4.17 27.47
CA MET A 93 -18.37 -5.48 28.08
C MET A 93 -17.75 -5.56 29.47
N GLU A 94 -16.53 -5.06 29.66
CA GLU A 94 -15.90 -5.02 30.97
C GLU A 94 -16.69 -4.16 31.97
N ARG A 95 -17.14 -2.96 31.56
CA ARG A 95 -18.00 -2.11 32.38
C ARG A 95 -19.33 -2.78 32.72
N ASP A 96 -19.94 -3.48 31.78
CA ASP A 96 -21.20 -4.19 31.98
C ASP A 96 -21.02 -5.36 32.95
N VAL A 97 -19.94 -6.15 32.81
CA VAL A 97 -19.60 -7.24 33.75
C VAL A 97 -19.38 -6.70 35.16
N GLN A 98 -18.63 -5.61 35.30
CA GLN A 98 -18.42 -4.96 36.61
C GLN A 98 -19.74 -4.48 37.22
N THR A 99 -20.65 -3.95 36.41
CA THR A 99 -21.97 -3.48 36.85
C THR A 99 -22.85 -4.64 37.29
N LEU A 100 -22.89 -5.72 36.50
CA LEU A 100 -23.63 -6.95 36.82
C LEU A 100 -23.11 -7.56 38.13
N TRP A 101 -21.80 -7.61 38.34
CA TRP A 101 -21.20 -8.10 39.57
C TRP A 101 -21.63 -7.29 40.80
N LYS A 102 -21.61 -5.94 40.70
CA LYS A 102 -22.08 -5.06 41.78
C LYS A 102 -23.56 -5.30 42.09
N ASN A 103 -24.39 -5.44 41.06
CA ASN A 103 -25.82 -5.70 41.20
C ASN A 103 -26.09 -7.07 41.85
N LEU A 104 -25.37 -8.11 41.43
CA LEU A 104 -25.47 -9.44 42.02
C LEU A 104 -25.07 -9.42 43.51
N LYS A 105 -23.97 -8.76 43.85
CA LYS A 105 -23.54 -8.59 45.24
C LYS A 105 -24.59 -7.85 46.08
N LEU A 106 -25.24 -6.84 45.50
CA LEU A 106 -26.32 -6.11 46.16
C LEU A 106 -27.57 -6.97 46.35
N ALA A 107 -27.95 -7.75 45.34
CA ALA A 107 -29.08 -8.68 45.40
C ALA A 107 -28.86 -9.75 46.49
N LEU A 108 -27.66 -10.32 46.56
CA LEU A 108 -27.28 -11.29 47.59
C LEU A 108 -27.37 -10.67 49.00
N LYS A 109 -26.88 -9.43 49.16
CA LYS A 109 -27.01 -8.70 50.44
C LYS A 109 -28.47 -8.47 50.83
N ARG A 110 -29.34 -8.10 49.87
CA ARG A 110 -30.78 -7.92 50.09
C ARG A 110 -31.44 -9.23 50.52
N GLN A 111 -31.15 -10.33 49.83
CA GLN A 111 -31.68 -11.66 50.17
C GLN A 111 -31.24 -12.09 51.59
N ASN A 112 -29.97 -11.90 51.94
CA ASN A 112 -29.47 -12.20 53.28
C ASN A 112 -30.11 -11.32 54.37
N ALA A 113 -30.47 -10.08 54.05
CA ALA A 113 -31.22 -9.22 54.97
C ALA A 113 -32.67 -9.71 55.12
N GLU A 114 -33.29 -10.16 54.03
CA GLU A 114 -34.65 -10.71 54.04
C GLU A 114 -34.73 -12.03 54.82
N ILE A 115 -33.79 -12.94 54.62
CA ILE A 115 -33.69 -14.19 55.40
C ILE A 115 -33.57 -13.87 56.90
N ARG A 116 -32.76 -12.86 57.26
CA ARG A 116 -32.66 -12.40 58.66
C ARG A 116 -34.00 -11.88 59.18
N ARG A 117 -34.72 -11.07 58.39
CA ARG A 117 -36.06 -10.57 58.75
C ARG A 117 -37.05 -11.73 58.96
N GLN A 118 -37.07 -12.70 58.05
CA GLN A 118 -37.94 -13.88 58.15
C GLN A 118 -37.69 -14.69 59.43
N ARG A 119 -36.43 -14.83 59.87
CA ARG A 119 -36.12 -15.50 61.15
C ARG A 119 -36.73 -14.77 62.35
N PHE A 120 -36.65 -13.43 62.36
CA PHE A 120 -37.26 -12.63 63.42
C PHE A 120 -38.80 -12.72 63.44
N THR A 121 -39.45 -12.85 62.29
CA THR A 121 -40.92 -13.03 62.24
C THR A 121 -41.38 -14.43 62.61
N THR A 122 -40.62 -15.48 62.31
CA THR A 122 -40.98 -16.87 62.66
C THR A 122 -40.67 -17.23 64.12
N GLY A 123 -39.96 -16.36 64.85
CA GLY A 123 -39.62 -16.60 66.27
C GLY A 123 -38.47 -17.57 66.48
N ASP A 124 -37.79 -18.00 65.42
CA ASP A 124 -36.54 -18.74 65.51
C ASP A 124 -35.43 -17.75 65.91
N GLY A 125 -34.98 -17.88 67.15
CA GLY A 125 -33.90 -17.09 67.73
C GLY A 125 -32.57 -17.17 66.94
N PRO A 126 -31.53 -16.46 67.41
CA PRO A 126 -30.24 -16.39 66.73
C PRO A 126 -29.73 -17.77 66.31
N PRO A 127 -29.07 -17.91 65.14
CA PRO A 127 -28.50 -19.18 64.72
C PRO A 127 -27.65 -19.75 65.84
N ASN A 128 -28.05 -20.93 66.33
CA ASN A 128 -27.34 -21.60 67.40
C ASN A 128 -25.94 -21.94 66.87
N LYS A 129 -24.89 -21.39 67.49
CA LYS A 129 -23.49 -21.52 67.01
C LYS A 129 -22.91 -22.92 67.23
N ASP A 130 -23.67 -23.79 67.89
CA ASP A 130 -23.21 -25.04 68.50
C ASP A 130 -22.71 -26.14 67.54
N LYS A 131 -22.56 -25.90 66.23
CA LYS A 131 -22.08 -26.92 65.27
C LYS A 131 -21.02 -26.46 64.26
N THR A 132 -20.73 -25.16 64.18
CA THR A 132 -19.70 -24.66 63.24
C THR A 132 -18.30 -24.64 63.84
N ASP A 133 -18.20 -24.68 65.17
CA ASP A 133 -16.91 -24.64 65.87
C ASP A 133 -16.15 -25.96 65.66
N GLU A 134 -16.81 -27.11 65.63
CA GLU A 134 -16.15 -28.40 65.32
C GLU A 134 -15.52 -28.44 63.92
N LEU A 135 -16.18 -27.85 62.92
CA LEU A 135 -15.69 -27.86 61.54
C LEU A 135 -14.61 -26.79 61.33
N SER A 136 -14.70 -25.67 62.04
CA SER A 136 -13.66 -24.64 62.07
C SER A 136 -12.41 -25.13 62.78
N ASP A 137 -12.56 -25.84 63.90
CA ASP A 137 -11.46 -26.44 64.66
C ASP A 137 -10.80 -27.59 63.86
N LEU A 138 -11.60 -28.39 63.15
CA LEU A 138 -11.09 -29.40 62.23
C LEU A 138 -10.29 -28.79 61.07
N LEU A 139 -10.81 -27.73 60.45
CA LEU A 139 -10.13 -27.04 59.34
C LEU A 139 -8.85 -26.33 59.82
N THR A 140 -8.89 -25.75 61.03
CA THR A 140 -7.73 -25.13 61.67
C THR A 140 -6.66 -26.17 62.01
N GLY A 141 -7.06 -27.34 62.52
CA GLY A 141 -6.15 -28.46 62.76
C GLY A 141 -5.49 -28.99 61.47
N ILE A 142 -6.24 -29.08 60.37
CA ILE A 142 -5.70 -29.50 59.07
C ILE A 142 -4.70 -28.48 58.51
N ILE A 143 -4.91 -27.18 58.74
CA ILE A 143 -3.98 -26.13 58.31
C ILE A 143 -2.72 -26.11 59.19
N GLN A 144 -2.85 -26.37 60.49
CA GLN A 144 -1.71 -26.40 61.43
C GLN A 144 -0.79 -27.61 61.24
N HIS A 145 -1.30 -28.71 60.68
CA HIS A 145 -0.54 -29.93 60.39
C HIS A 145 0.01 -30.00 58.97
N GLN A 146 -0.24 -29.00 58.11
CA GLN A 146 0.47 -28.90 56.84
C GLN A 146 1.92 -28.47 57.12
N GLN A 147 2.86 -29.37 56.86
CA GLN A 147 4.26 -29.00 56.84
C GLN A 147 4.48 -27.99 55.70
N PRO A 148 5.28 -26.92 55.92
CA PRO A 148 5.69 -26.05 54.84
C PRO A 148 6.33 -26.90 53.75
N LEU A 149 5.84 -26.80 52.52
CA LEU A 149 6.52 -27.33 51.34
C LEU A 149 7.75 -26.47 51.04
N GLU A 150 8.72 -26.50 51.95
CA GLU A 150 10.10 -26.13 51.65
C GLU A 150 10.74 -27.37 51.03
N VAL A 151 11.31 -27.21 49.84
CA VAL A 151 11.92 -28.28 49.01
C VAL A 151 10.93 -29.06 48.14
N ILE A 152 10.19 -28.36 47.28
CA ILE A 152 10.08 -28.86 45.90
C ILE A 152 11.31 -28.30 45.18
N PRO A 153 12.28 -29.13 44.74
CA PRO A 153 13.34 -28.63 43.89
C PRO A 153 12.70 -28.08 42.61
N ASP A 154 13.02 -26.82 42.28
CA ASP A 154 12.71 -26.22 40.99
C ASP A 154 13.43 -27.03 39.90
N ASP A 155 12.73 -28.03 39.39
CA ASP A 155 13.18 -28.85 38.26
C ASP A 155 12.90 -28.09 36.97
N ASP A 156 13.65 -27.01 36.76
CA ASP A 156 13.69 -26.15 35.57
C ASP A 156 14.35 -26.84 34.35
N HIS A 157 14.20 -28.16 34.23
CA HIS A 157 14.82 -28.96 33.18
C HIS A 157 13.81 -29.74 32.38
N LEU A 158 12.90 -29.04 31.70
CA LEU A 158 12.28 -29.56 30.49
C LEU A 158 12.39 -28.52 29.37
N ASN A 159 13.49 -28.64 28.64
CA ASN A 159 13.56 -28.33 27.22
C ASN A 159 12.43 -29.12 26.52
N SER A 160 11.26 -28.52 26.38
CA SER A 160 10.26 -28.98 25.41
C SER A 160 10.66 -28.43 24.05
N SER A 161 11.39 -29.27 23.32
CA SER A 161 11.41 -29.33 21.86
C SER A 161 10.01 -29.08 21.31
N ASP A 162 9.83 -27.94 20.66
CA ASP A 162 8.71 -27.74 19.74
C ASP A 162 9.21 -28.08 18.34
N GLU A 163 8.62 -29.13 17.79
CA GLU A 163 8.66 -29.46 16.39
C GLU A 163 7.94 -28.36 15.60
N GLU A 164 8.70 -27.46 14.98
CA GLU A 164 8.13 -26.66 13.90
C GLU A 164 8.08 -27.50 12.61
N LEU A 165 6.86 -27.88 12.29
CA LEU A 165 6.43 -28.33 10.98
C LEU A 165 6.89 -27.35 9.89
N SER A 166 7.72 -27.89 9.01
CA SER A 166 7.93 -27.49 7.62
C SER A 166 6.75 -26.70 7.01
N THR A 167 6.93 -25.40 6.86
CA THR A 167 6.41 -24.66 5.71
C THR A 167 7.57 -24.01 4.96
N ASN A 168 7.95 -24.71 3.90
CA ASN A 168 8.76 -24.20 2.82
C ASN A 168 8.04 -23.03 2.14
N GLU A 169 8.40 -21.79 2.44
CA GLU A 169 8.40 -20.70 1.46
C GLU A 169 9.62 -19.81 1.68
N GLN A 170 10.61 -20.09 0.85
CA GLN A 170 11.81 -19.33 0.61
C GLN A 170 11.45 -17.94 0.05
N ARG A 171 11.63 -16.89 0.84
CA ARG A 171 11.79 -15.52 0.32
C ARG A 171 13.02 -14.88 0.93
N ASP A 172 13.85 -14.42 -0.01
CA ASP A 172 15.16 -13.84 0.19
C ASP A 172 15.19 -12.69 1.19
N LEU A 173 16.27 -12.76 1.98
CA LEU A 173 16.76 -11.75 2.87
C LEU A 173 17.36 -10.55 2.12
N ASN A 174 17.35 -9.43 2.85
CA ASN A 174 18.24 -8.28 2.78
C ASN A 174 17.84 -7.14 1.83
N ARG A 175 17.46 -6.00 2.41
CA ARG A 175 18.39 -4.87 2.62
C ARG A 175 17.64 -3.68 3.22
N LEU A 176 17.70 -3.55 4.55
CA LEU A 176 17.36 -2.31 5.25
C LEU A 176 18.69 -1.58 5.54
N GLU A 177 18.89 -0.44 4.88
CA GLU A 177 19.82 0.61 5.32
C GLU A 177 19.00 1.60 6.15
N GLU A 178 19.41 1.82 7.41
CA GLU A 178 19.06 3.01 8.19
C GLU A 178 19.64 4.28 7.51
N PRO A 179 19.09 5.49 7.75
CA PRO A 179 19.56 6.25 8.91
C PRO A 179 18.51 7.11 9.63
N GLU A 180 18.68 7.14 10.95
CA GLU A 180 18.79 8.29 11.84
C GLU A 180 17.65 9.31 12.04
N HIS A 181 17.23 9.31 13.30
CA HIS A 181 16.69 10.38 14.15
C HIS A 181 16.87 11.83 13.69
N SER A 182 15.76 12.58 13.70
CA SER A 182 15.76 13.95 14.22
C SER A 182 14.37 14.29 14.75
N GLU A 183 14.26 14.30 16.08
CA GLU A 183 13.13 14.84 16.81
C GLU A 183 13.05 16.37 16.61
N CYS A 184 11.86 16.87 16.27
CA CYS A 184 11.44 18.20 16.70
C CYS A 184 9.91 18.27 16.71
N VAL A 185 9.36 18.35 17.92
CA VAL A 185 7.99 18.77 18.27
C VAL A 185 8.17 19.87 19.34
N PRO A 186 7.17 20.74 19.64
CA PRO A 186 5.79 20.79 19.16
C PRO A 186 5.24 22.23 18.91
N SER A 187 3.90 22.30 18.77
CA SER A 187 2.99 23.45 19.02
C SER A 187 2.63 24.34 17.83
N THR A 188 1.41 24.89 17.65
CA THR A 188 0.11 24.86 18.35
C THR A 188 -0.88 25.71 17.51
N SER A 189 -2.14 25.28 17.37
CA SER A 189 -3.36 26.07 17.01
C SER A 189 -3.37 26.81 15.64
N ALA A 190 -4.45 27.14 14.93
CA ALA A 190 -5.89 26.90 14.90
C ALA A 190 -6.36 27.44 13.50
N PRO A 191 -7.58 27.15 13.01
CA PRO A 191 -7.96 27.44 11.62
C PRO A 191 -8.59 28.84 11.47
N ALA A 192 -8.21 29.57 10.43
CA ALA A 192 -8.90 30.78 9.98
C ALA A 192 -9.26 30.69 8.50
N SER A 193 -10.56 30.58 8.26
CA SER A 193 -11.26 30.81 7.00
C SER A 193 -11.00 32.23 6.48
N LEU A 194 -10.53 32.41 5.23
CA LEU A 194 -10.91 33.56 4.39
C LEU A 194 -10.42 33.47 2.93
N ARG A 195 -11.37 33.33 2.01
CA ARG A 195 -11.55 34.07 0.74
C ARG A 195 -10.41 34.17 -0.30
N LYS A 196 -10.79 33.73 -1.51
CA LYS A 196 -10.79 34.45 -2.81
C LYS A 196 -9.47 34.80 -3.49
N ASP A 197 -9.35 34.23 -4.69
CA ASP A 197 -8.87 34.83 -5.94
C ASP A 197 -7.48 35.48 -5.98
N ALA A 198 -6.54 34.83 -6.68
CA ALA A 198 -5.63 35.55 -7.58
C ALA A 198 -4.97 34.58 -8.57
N ALA A 199 -5.26 34.81 -9.85
CA ALA A 199 -4.52 34.28 -10.97
C ALA A 199 -3.04 34.71 -10.90
N THR A 200 -2.13 33.82 -11.29
CA THR A 200 -0.86 34.25 -11.91
C THR A 200 -0.35 33.18 -12.85
N THR A 201 -0.58 33.47 -14.12
CA THR A 201 -0.02 32.84 -15.31
C THR A 201 1.50 32.97 -15.32
N PHE A 202 2.23 31.85 -15.28
CA PHE A 202 3.63 31.82 -15.71
C PHE A 202 3.69 31.22 -17.12
N GLN A 203 3.78 32.11 -18.12
CA GLN A 203 3.93 31.75 -19.52
C GLN A 203 5.33 31.17 -19.77
N ASN A 204 5.47 29.84 -19.76
CA ASN A 204 6.56 29.19 -20.47
C ASN A 204 6.24 29.20 -21.98
N ARG A 205 6.52 30.33 -22.64
CA ARG A 205 6.47 30.49 -24.09
C ARG A 205 7.70 29.83 -24.73
N ALA A 206 7.81 28.51 -24.59
CA ALA A 206 8.64 27.73 -25.50
C ALA A 206 7.93 27.76 -26.85
N SER A 207 8.51 28.51 -27.79
CA SER A 207 8.07 28.63 -29.18
C SER A 207 8.13 27.25 -29.85
N ARG A 208 7.09 26.44 -29.64
CA ARG A 208 6.84 25.21 -30.40
C ARG A 208 6.42 25.65 -31.79
N MET A 209 7.38 25.74 -32.70
CA MET A 209 7.07 25.79 -34.12
C MET A 209 6.18 24.59 -34.42
N ASN A 210 4.93 24.86 -34.83
CA ASN A 210 4.04 23.82 -35.28
C ASN A 210 4.68 23.18 -36.52
N ILE A 211 4.66 21.85 -36.62
CA ILE A 211 5.15 21.13 -37.80
C ILE A 211 4.45 21.62 -39.08
N LEU A 212 3.21 22.10 -38.97
CA LEU A 212 2.48 22.75 -40.07
C LEU A 212 3.13 24.07 -40.54
N ASP A 213 3.75 24.84 -39.63
CA ASP A 213 4.50 26.06 -39.98
C ASP A 213 5.83 25.73 -40.68
N TYR A 214 6.46 24.60 -40.32
CA TYR A 214 7.67 24.13 -40.99
C TYR A 214 7.37 23.69 -42.43
N ILE A 215 6.27 22.94 -42.62
CA ILE A 215 5.84 22.46 -43.94
C ILE A 215 5.41 23.63 -44.84
N SER A 216 4.74 24.65 -44.28
CA SER A 216 4.33 25.84 -45.06
C SER A 216 5.49 26.69 -45.55
N ARG A 217 6.65 26.67 -44.86
CA ARG A 217 7.84 27.42 -45.29
C ARG A 217 8.63 26.74 -46.42
N GLN A 218 8.50 25.43 -46.58
CA GLN A 218 9.21 24.65 -47.59
C GLN A 218 8.49 24.60 -48.95
N ASN A 219 7.22 25.03 -49.02
CA ASN A 219 6.39 25.00 -50.22
C ASN A 219 6.14 26.40 -50.83
N LYS A 220 7.01 27.38 -50.57
CA LYS A 220 6.94 28.68 -51.24
C LYS A 220 7.64 28.57 -52.61
N PRO A 221 6.95 28.87 -53.73
CA PRO A 221 7.51 28.80 -55.08
C PRO A 221 8.68 29.78 -55.28
#